data_AF-A0A6P9D2W1-F1
#
_entry.id   AF-A0A6P9D2W1-F1
#
_cell.length_a   1.000
_cell.length_b   1.000
_cell.length_c   1.000
_cell.angle_alpha   90.00
_cell.angle_beta   90.00
_cell.angle_gamma   90.00
#
_symmetry.space_group_name_H-M   'P 1'
#
loop_
_entity.id
_entity.type
_entity.pdbx_description
1 polymer ?
#
loop_
_entity_poly.entity_id
_entity_poly.type
_entity_poly.pdbx_seq_one_letter_code
_entity_poly.pdbx_strand_id
1 'polypeptide(L)'
;MRSAPRVGRGLLSPFVRSPERGFLSRLGRSRGCPGGMFVALNELLGASVEEPERSKLILLCATKTDASFLVHHFLSFYLKARCKVCFLSFAQSFSHFNSVAQKLGVNLLTAKEQSQLVFFEGLKSANQVLFGDGQESEDLNPFQFVSGDGSDLKQLYHFVRTSLYPSADGYRGKFPVLIVDDLGVLLSLGVRLTDILNFVHYCRATVNTELKGNLVFMMRSSEDSEDEENELLVKALRHQANSILWAEGLASGYCKEVHGQLTILEKDSRESSVTKDPRRVYQYQIQDKNVAFFARGMSAAVL
;
A
#
# COMPACT_ATOMS: atom_id res chain seq x y z
N MET A 1 -73.64 -9.45 -41.96
CA MET A 1 -73.33 -8.07 -41.52
C MET A 1 -71.95 -8.07 -40.88
N ARG A 2 -70.95 -7.41 -41.51
CA ARG A 2 -69.63 -6.98 -40.99
C ARG A 2 -68.70 -8.10 -40.44
N SER A 3 -67.39 -8.18 -40.66
CA SER A 3 -66.35 -7.38 -41.32
C SER A 3 -65.04 -8.19 -41.18
N ALA A 4 -64.14 -8.12 -42.15
CA ALA A 4 -62.78 -8.68 -42.07
C ALA A 4 -61.94 -7.95 -40.98
N PRO A 5 -60.74 -8.47 -40.59
CA PRO A 5 -59.54 -8.16 -41.39
C PRO A 5 -58.46 -9.26 -41.46
N ARG A 6 -57.55 -9.04 -42.42
CA ARG A 6 -56.30 -9.76 -42.70
C ARG A 6 -55.21 -9.46 -41.65
N VAL A 7 -54.42 -10.47 -41.31
CA VAL A 7 -53.01 -10.37 -40.83
C VAL A 7 -52.33 -11.65 -41.35
N GLY A 8 -51.15 -11.68 -41.98
CA GLY A 8 -50.08 -10.70 -42.12
C GLY A 8 -48.75 -11.42 -41.93
N ARG A 9 -48.17 -11.88 -43.06
CA ARG A 9 -46.79 -12.25 -43.38
C ARG A 9 -45.81 -12.56 -42.22
N GLY A 10 -45.29 -13.79 -42.25
CA GLY A 10 -44.00 -14.12 -41.64
C GLY A 10 -42.85 -13.37 -42.30
N LEU A 11 -41.98 -12.81 -41.48
CA LEU A 11 -40.62 -12.40 -41.84
C LEU A 11 -39.65 -13.06 -40.88
N LEU A 12 -38.68 -13.74 -41.48
CA LEU A 12 -37.47 -14.28 -40.90
C LEU A 12 -36.67 -13.14 -40.24
N SER A 13 -36.28 -13.32 -38.98
CA SER A 13 -35.23 -12.53 -38.34
C SER A 13 -33.87 -13.24 -38.48
N PRO A 14 -32.79 -12.52 -38.82
CA PRO A 14 -31.47 -13.11 -38.95
C PRO A 14 -30.76 -13.22 -37.59
N PHE A 15 -30.02 -14.32 -37.45
CA PHE A 15 -28.96 -14.58 -36.48
C PHE A 15 -28.07 -13.33 -36.26
N VAL A 16 -28.10 -12.76 -35.06
CA VAL A 16 -27.09 -11.79 -34.61
C VAL A 16 -25.97 -12.56 -33.92
N ARG A 17 -24.79 -12.54 -34.55
CA ARG A 17 -23.54 -13.07 -34.01
C ARG A 17 -23.04 -12.16 -32.87
N SER A 18 -22.78 -12.75 -31.71
CA SER A 18 -22.07 -12.14 -30.59
C SER A 18 -20.59 -11.87 -30.96
N PRO A 19 -20.03 -10.68 -30.71
CA PRO A 19 -18.61 -10.42 -30.90
C PRO A 19 -17.86 -10.58 -29.57
N GLU A 20 -17.69 -11.81 -29.09
CA GLU A 20 -16.72 -12.13 -28.02
C GLU A 20 -15.53 -12.89 -28.62
N ARG A 21 -14.69 -12.15 -29.34
CA ARG A 21 -13.35 -12.61 -29.75
C ARG A 21 -12.57 -11.38 -30.22
N GLY A 22 -11.90 -10.70 -29.29
CA GLY A 22 -11.09 -9.52 -29.66
C GLY A 22 -10.17 -8.95 -28.59
N PHE A 23 -10.31 -9.28 -27.31
CA PHE A 23 -9.55 -8.61 -26.25
C PHE A 23 -8.42 -9.42 -25.59
N LEU A 24 -8.30 -10.72 -25.88
CA LEU A 24 -7.33 -11.61 -25.20
C LEU A 24 -6.07 -11.96 -26.00
N SER A 25 -5.75 -11.23 -27.07
CA SER A 25 -4.53 -11.48 -27.87
C SER A 25 -3.35 -10.53 -27.58
N ARG A 26 -3.42 -9.67 -26.55
CA ARG A 26 -2.37 -8.67 -26.24
C ARG A 26 -1.52 -8.94 -25.00
N LEU A 27 -1.55 -10.14 -24.42
CA LEU A 27 -0.56 -10.58 -23.40
C LEU A 27 0.52 -11.51 -23.96
N GLY A 28 0.73 -11.49 -25.28
CA GLY A 28 1.80 -12.25 -25.95
C GLY A 28 2.97 -11.36 -26.38
N ARG A 29 4.12 -11.53 -25.71
CA ARG A 29 5.45 -10.99 -26.05
C ARG A 29 5.63 -9.47 -25.95
N SER A 30 5.92 -9.00 -24.74
CA SER A 30 6.70 -7.77 -24.56
C SER A 30 8.18 -8.09 -24.84
N ARG A 31 8.71 -7.53 -25.93
CA ARG A 31 10.16 -7.45 -26.20
C ARG A 31 10.79 -6.52 -25.16
N GLY A 32 11.98 -6.89 -24.69
CA GLY A 32 12.65 -6.30 -23.53
C GLY A 32 12.69 -4.78 -23.48
N CYS A 33 11.87 -4.22 -22.60
CA CYS A 33 12.19 -2.96 -21.92
C CYS A 33 13.08 -3.32 -20.71
N PRO A 34 14.07 -2.48 -20.34
CA PRO A 34 14.80 -2.66 -19.09
C PRO A 34 13.81 -2.45 -17.94
N GLY A 35 13.17 -3.53 -17.51
CA GLY A 35 12.01 -3.51 -16.62
C GLY A 35 12.41 -3.05 -15.23
N GLY A 36 11.97 -1.86 -14.85
CA GLY A 36 11.97 -1.46 -13.44
C GLY A 36 11.15 -2.45 -12.62
N MET A 37 11.59 -2.74 -11.39
CA MET A 37 10.84 -3.61 -10.48
C MET A 37 9.39 -3.12 -10.27
N PHE A 38 8.46 -4.07 -10.12
CA PHE A 38 7.04 -3.88 -9.83
C PHE A 38 6.19 -3.19 -10.91
N VAL A 39 6.66 -3.16 -12.16
CA VAL A 39 5.80 -2.79 -13.30
C VAL A 39 4.52 -3.63 -13.29
N ALA A 40 4.62 -4.92 -12.99
CA ALA A 40 3.45 -5.80 -12.88
C ALA A 40 2.46 -5.34 -11.79
N LEU A 41 2.91 -4.92 -10.60
CA LEU A 41 2.01 -4.42 -9.57
C LEU A 41 1.38 -3.08 -9.96
N ASN A 42 2.13 -2.17 -10.59
CA ASN A 42 1.58 -0.94 -11.15
C ASN A 42 0.50 -1.23 -12.20
N GLU A 43 0.73 -2.18 -13.10
CA GLU A 43 -0.25 -2.61 -14.11
C GLU A 43 -1.51 -3.18 -13.47
N LEU A 44 -1.37 -4.01 -12.42
CA LEU A 44 -2.51 -4.52 -11.67
C LEU A 44 -3.30 -3.40 -10.97
N LEU A 45 -2.61 -2.37 -10.46
CA LEU A 45 -3.24 -1.23 -9.81
C LEU A 45 -3.73 -0.15 -10.80
N GLY A 46 -3.42 -0.27 -12.09
CA GLY A 46 -3.62 0.82 -13.05
C GLY A 46 -2.85 2.10 -12.70
N ALA A 47 -1.77 1.99 -11.92
CA ALA A 47 -1.02 3.12 -11.38
C ALA A 47 0.11 3.56 -12.30
N SER A 48 0.31 4.88 -12.44
CA SER A 48 1.43 5.48 -13.18
C SER A 48 2.38 6.23 -12.24
N VAL A 49 3.68 6.02 -12.40
CA VAL A 49 4.72 6.78 -11.68
C VAL A 49 4.76 8.24 -12.14
N GLU A 50 4.37 8.50 -13.39
CA GLU A 50 4.33 9.84 -13.96
C GLU A 50 3.16 10.65 -13.39
N GLU A 51 2.02 10.01 -13.19
CA GLU A 51 0.79 10.63 -12.68
C GLU A 51 0.19 9.80 -11.54
N PRO A 52 0.83 9.80 -10.36
CA PRO A 52 0.29 9.10 -9.21
C PRO A 52 -0.98 9.80 -8.70
N GLU A 53 -1.98 9.00 -8.33
CA GLU A 53 -3.20 9.50 -7.69
C GLU A 53 -2.88 10.26 -6.39
N ARG A 54 -3.78 11.15 -5.97
CA ARG A 54 -3.61 12.01 -4.79
C ARG A 54 -4.73 11.81 -3.78
N SER A 55 -4.46 12.21 -2.53
CA SER A 55 -5.43 12.17 -1.43
C SER A 55 -5.97 10.76 -1.13
N LYS A 56 -5.15 9.73 -1.34
CA LYS A 56 -5.51 8.32 -1.11
C LYS A 56 -4.88 7.78 0.18
N LEU A 57 -5.67 7.00 0.92
CA LEU A 57 -5.18 6.09 1.96
C LEU A 57 -5.14 4.67 1.39
N ILE A 58 -3.94 4.10 1.30
CA ILE A 58 -3.69 2.74 0.84
C ILE A 58 -3.34 1.91 2.07
N LEU A 59 -4.10 0.84 2.29
CA LEU A 59 -3.87 -0.10 3.37
C LEU A 59 -3.23 -1.38 2.81
N LEU A 60 -2.12 -1.78 3.39
CA LEU A 60 -1.43 -3.02 3.11
C LEU A 60 -1.68 -3.97 4.29
N CYS A 61 -2.13 -5.18 4.00
CA CYS A 61 -2.36 -6.21 5.01
C CYS A 61 -1.52 -7.45 4.67
N ALA A 62 -0.96 -8.08 5.69
CA ALA A 62 -0.27 -9.36 5.56
C ALA A 62 -0.82 -10.38 6.55
N THR A 63 -1.12 -11.58 6.07
CA THR A 63 -1.58 -12.71 6.88
C THR A 63 -0.85 -13.98 6.47
N LYS A 64 -0.19 -14.66 7.43
CA LYS A 64 0.55 -15.92 7.18
C LYS A 64 1.59 -15.82 6.04
N THR A 65 2.11 -14.63 5.78
CA THR A 65 3.13 -14.37 4.76
C THR A 65 3.90 -13.07 5.08
N ASP A 66 5.11 -12.92 4.53
CA ASP A 66 5.79 -11.63 4.52
C ASP A 66 5.38 -10.81 3.28
N ALA A 67 4.70 -9.70 3.53
CA ALA A 67 4.31 -8.75 2.48
C ALA A 67 5.13 -7.46 2.50
N SER A 68 6.34 -7.48 3.08
CA SER A 68 7.32 -6.38 3.03
C SER A 68 7.55 -5.84 1.62
N PHE A 69 7.44 -6.70 0.59
CA PHE A 69 7.54 -6.30 -0.82
C PHE A 69 6.54 -5.20 -1.21
N LEU A 70 5.35 -5.15 -0.61
CA LEU A 70 4.36 -4.11 -0.87
C LEU A 70 4.84 -2.74 -0.35
N VAL A 71 5.46 -2.70 0.83
CA VAL A 71 6.04 -1.47 1.39
C VAL A 71 7.19 -0.99 0.50
N HIS A 72 8.09 -1.91 0.10
CA HIS A 72 9.18 -1.60 -0.82
C HIS A 72 8.69 -1.10 -2.18
N HIS A 73 7.58 -1.65 -2.67
CA HIS A 73 6.93 -1.18 -3.89
C HIS A 73 6.52 0.28 -3.77
N PHE A 74 5.72 0.63 -2.77
CA PHE A 74 5.22 2.00 -2.63
C PHE A 74 6.34 3.00 -2.32
N LEU A 75 7.32 2.63 -1.50
CA LEU A 75 8.51 3.46 -1.27
C LEU A 75 9.24 3.77 -2.59
N SER A 76 9.50 2.73 -3.39
CA SER A 76 10.17 2.89 -4.68
C SER A 76 9.32 3.68 -5.69
N PHE A 77 8.01 3.42 -5.72
CA PHE A 77 7.05 4.07 -6.60
C PHE A 77 7.03 5.59 -6.35
N TYR A 78 6.85 6.02 -5.10
CA TYR A 78 6.72 7.45 -4.78
C TYR A 78 8.04 8.21 -4.91
N LEU A 79 9.18 7.59 -4.60
CA LEU A 79 10.50 8.20 -4.84
C LEU A 79 10.76 8.37 -6.35
N LYS A 80 10.45 7.37 -7.17
CA LYS A 80 10.55 7.49 -8.64
C LYS A 80 9.57 8.53 -9.19
N ALA A 81 8.40 8.68 -8.57
CA ALA A 81 7.40 9.69 -8.92
C ALA A 81 7.80 11.12 -8.50
N ARG A 82 8.95 11.30 -7.84
CA ARG A 82 9.46 12.56 -7.29
C ARG A 82 8.55 13.17 -6.20
N CYS A 83 7.96 12.33 -5.37
CA CYS A 83 7.21 12.76 -4.20
C CYS A 83 8.13 12.92 -2.98
N LYS A 84 7.80 13.83 -2.05
CA LYS A 84 8.47 13.92 -0.75
C LYS A 84 7.91 12.81 0.14
N VAL A 85 8.75 11.94 0.68
CA VAL A 85 8.32 10.77 1.45
C VAL A 85 8.79 10.92 2.90
N CYS A 86 7.86 10.85 3.84
CA CYS A 86 8.14 10.57 5.24
C CYS A 86 7.85 9.10 5.49
N PHE A 87 8.87 8.32 5.83
CA PHE A 87 8.76 6.90 6.05
C PHE A 87 9.07 6.58 7.51
N LEU A 88 8.04 6.14 8.24
CA LEU A 88 8.17 5.59 9.58
C LEU A 88 8.28 4.06 9.48
N SER A 89 9.41 3.48 9.85
CA SER A 89 9.49 2.04 10.08
C SER A 89 9.66 1.79 11.57
N PHE A 90 8.71 1.05 12.15
CA PHE A 90 8.77 0.77 13.57
C PHE A 90 9.61 -0.46 13.89
N ALA A 91 9.60 -1.49 13.03
CA ALA A 91 10.35 -2.72 13.28
C ALA A 91 11.72 -2.80 12.57
N GLN A 92 11.88 -2.23 11.38
CA GLN A 92 13.06 -2.44 10.54
C GLN A 92 13.96 -1.20 10.47
N SER A 93 15.26 -1.44 10.24
CA SER A 93 16.25 -0.36 10.14
C SER A 93 16.29 0.29 8.75
N PHE A 94 16.86 1.49 8.68
CA PHE A 94 17.16 2.13 7.41
C PHE A 94 18.08 1.25 6.54
N SER A 95 19.07 0.59 7.15
CA SER A 95 20.02 -0.28 6.45
C SER A 95 19.32 -1.45 5.74
N HIS A 96 18.28 -2.02 6.37
CA HIS A 96 17.46 -3.06 5.75
C HIS A 96 16.76 -2.51 4.50
N PHE A 97 16.03 -1.39 4.64
CA PHE A 97 15.32 -0.78 3.51
C PHE A 97 16.25 -0.31 2.40
N ASN A 98 17.39 0.26 2.73
CA ASN A 98 18.37 0.74 1.75
C ASN A 98 18.97 -0.42 0.95
N SER A 99 19.28 -1.54 1.59
CA SER A 99 19.83 -2.72 0.91
C SER A 99 18.86 -3.31 -0.10
N VAL A 100 17.57 -3.37 0.25
CA VAL A 100 16.54 -3.82 -0.68
C VAL A 100 16.31 -2.79 -1.78
N ALA A 101 16.09 -1.51 -1.43
CA ALA A 101 15.83 -0.42 -2.39
C ALA A 101 16.92 -0.29 -3.47
N GLN A 102 18.20 -0.46 -3.10
CA GLN A 102 19.32 -0.47 -4.05
C GLN A 102 19.16 -1.56 -5.12
N LYS A 103 18.72 -2.77 -4.73
CA LYS A 103 18.41 -3.85 -5.68
C LYS A 103 17.24 -3.49 -6.62
N LEU A 104 16.35 -2.57 -6.19
CA LEU A 104 15.19 -2.09 -6.95
C LEU A 104 15.51 -0.85 -7.82
N GLY A 105 16.79 -0.45 -7.84
CA GLY A 105 17.28 0.71 -8.58
C GLY A 105 16.92 2.05 -7.92
N VAL A 106 16.72 2.07 -6.60
CA VAL A 106 16.46 3.30 -5.82
C VAL A 106 17.54 3.49 -4.76
N ASN A 107 18.17 4.65 -4.73
CA ASN A 107 19.16 4.99 -3.72
C ASN A 107 18.51 5.82 -2.60
N LEU A 108 18.22 5.20 -1.45
CA LEU A 108 17.59 5.90 -0.32
C LEU A 108 18.52 6.91 0.33
N LEU A 109 19.84 6.69 0.31
CA LEU A 109 20.82 7.65 0.83
C LEU A 109 20.76 8.95 0.04
N THR A 110 20.80 8.87 -1.29
CA THR A 110 20.67 10.06 -2.15
C THR A 110 19.32 10.75 -1.97
N ALA A 111 18.22 10.00 -1.84
CA ALA A 111 16.91 10.59 -1.56
C ALA A 111 16.88 11.32 -0.20
N LYS A 112 17.59 10.81 0.81
CA LYS A 112 17.71 11.44 2.13
C LYS A 112 18.56 12.71 2.07
N GLU A 113 19.71 12.66 1.41
CA GLU A 113 20.61 13.82 1.19
C GLU A 113 19.89 14.96 0.45
N GLN A 114 19.01 14.63 -0.50
CA GLN A 114 18.19 15.59 -1.24
C GLN A 114 16.95 16.06 -0.48
N SER A 115 16.79 15.68 0.80
CA SER A 115 15.59 15.96 1.61
C SER A 115 14.27 15.48 0.99
N GLN A 116 14.35 14.55 0.03
CA GLN A 116 13.20 13.89 -0.57
C GLN A 116 12.65 12.81 0.37
N LEU A 117 13.51 12.08 1.06
CA LEU A 117 13.15 11.04 2.02
C LEU A 117 13.52 11.46 3.44
N VAL A 118 12.52 11.54 4.31
CA VAL A 118 12.70 11.56 5.77
C VAL A 118 12.42 10.15 6.28
N PHE A 119 13.40 9.50 6.90
CA PHE A 119 13.27 8.15 7.42
C PHE A 119 13.37 8.16 8.94
N PHE A 120 12.41 7.52 9.60
CA PHE A 120 12.34 7.40 11.05
C PHE A 120 12.39 5.93 11.47
N GLU A 121 13.29 5.62 12.41
CA GLU A 121 13.54 4.28 12.95
C GLU A 121 12.93 4.14 14.35
N GLY A 122 11.74 3.55 14.46
CA GLY A 122 10.97 3.47 15.71
C GLY A 122 11.68 2.72 16.82
N LEU A 123 12.12 1.48 16.59
CA LEU A 123 12.86 0.70 17.61
C LEU A 123 14.17 1.37 18.05
N LYS A 124 14.88 2.03 17.15
CA LYS A 124 16.08 2.80 17.51
C LYS A 124 15.73 3.98 18.40
N SER A 125 14.67 4.70 18.08
CA SER A 125 14.15 5.81 18.89
C SER A 125 13.67 5.34 20.27
N ALA A 126 12.94 4.22 20.32
CA ALA A 126 12.49 3.60 21.57
C ALA A 126 13.67 3.20 22.47
N ASN A 127 14.72 2.58 21.88
CA ASN A 127 15.93 2.22 22.62
C ASN A 127 16.66 3.45 23.20
N GLN A 128 16.70 4.56 22.46
CA GLN A 128 17.29 5.81 22.98
C GLN A 128 16.50 6.38 24.14
N VAL A 129 15.16 6.28 24.12
CA VAL A 129 14.30 6.75 25.21
C VAL A 129 14.40 5.85 26.44
N LEU A 130 14.44 4.53 26.26
CA LEU A 130 14.44 3.55 27.35
C LEU A 130 15.81 3.34 28.00
N PHE A 131 16.88 3.41 27.21
CA PHE A 131 18.24 3.04 27.62
C PHE A 131 19.29 4.13 27.35
N GLY A 132 18.88 5.30 26.85
CA GLY A 132 19.80 6.39 26.60
C GLY A 132 20.26 7.06 27.89
N ASP A 133 21.57 7.37 27.96
CA ASP A 133 22.17 8.14 29.06
C ASP A 133 21.80 9.62 28.92
N GLY A 134 20.53 9.97 29.18
CA GLY A 134 20.06 11.32 29.54
C GLY A 134 20.62 12.51 28.75
N GLN A 135 21.01 12.35 27.47
CA GLN A 135 21.42 13.50 26.67
C GLN A 135 20.19 14.32 26.36
N GLU A 136 20.06 15.44 27.08
CA GLU A 136 19.06 16.49 26.87
C GLU A 136 19.23 17.07 25.47
N SER A 137 18.61 16.45 24.47
CA SER A 137 18.30 17.11 23.21
C SER A 137 17.12 18.05 23.44
N GLU A 138 17.24 19.31 23.03
CA GLU A 138 16.12 20.28 23.09
C GLU A 138 14.89 19.81 22.31
N ASP A 139 15.09 18.95 21.30
CA ASP A 139 14.02 18.35 20.52
C ASP A 139 13.41 17.13 21.23
N LEU A 140 12.08 17.16 21.38
CA LEU A 140 11.30 16.06 21.95
C LEU A 140 11.36 14.83 21.03
N ASN A 141 11.70 13.68 21.60
CA ASN A 141 11.76 12.42 20.86
C ASN A 141 10.35 12.02 20.36
N PRO A 142 10.16 11.65 19.07
CA PRO A 142 8.85 11.23 18.55
C PRO A 142 8.24 10.02 19.29
N PHE A 143 9.08 9.21 19.94
CA PHE A 143 8.73 8.03 20.73
C PHE A 143 8.79 8.26 22.25
N GLN A 144 8.74 9.52 22.71
CA GLN A 144 8.73 9.85 24.14
C GLN A 144 7.64 9.11 24.93
N PHE A 145 6.51 8.78 24.28
CA PHE A 145 5.39 8.04 24.87
C PHE A 145 5.80 6.70 25.51
N VAL A 146 6.88 6.07 25.04
CA VAL A 146 7.38 4.77 25.56
C VAL A 146 7.89 4.88 27.00
N SER A 147 8.36 6.06 27.42
CA SER A 147 8.76 6.33 28.81
C SER A 147 7.62 6.76 29.72
N GLY A 148 6.46 7.11 29.14
CA GLY A 148 5.29 7.60 29.85
C GLY A 148 4.25 6.51 30.07
N ASP A 149 2.99 6.94 30.23
CA ASP A 149 1.81 6.07 30.29
C ASP A 149 1.29 5.64 28.90
N GLY A 150 2.07 5.88 27.84
CA GLY A 150 1.67 5.60 26.45
C GLY A 150 0.47 6.43 25.95
N SER A 151 0.12 7.53 26.65
CA SER A 151 -1.20 8.15 26.51
C SER A 151 -1.44 8.99 25.26
N ASP A 152 -0.40 9.44 24.53
CA ASP A 152 -0.62 10.08 23.24
C ASP A 152 0.57 9.98 22.25
N LEU A 153 0.23 10.01 20.97
CA LEU A 153 1.16 10.00 19.84
C LEU A 153 1.40 11.41 19.27
N LYS A 154 1.23 12.47 20.08
CA LYS A 154 1.30 13.85 19.58
C LYS A 154 2.69 14.20 19.05
N GLN A 155 3.75 13.75 19.72
CA GLN A 155 5.13 14.02 19.27
C GLN A 155 5.44 13.30 17.95
N LEU A 156 4.98 12.06 17.80
CA LEU A 156 5.09 11.34 16.54
C LEU A 156 4.33 12.05 15.40
N TYR A 157 3.11 12.51 15.67
CA TYR A 157 2.35 13.31 14.71
C TYR A 157 3.03 14.64 14.38
N HIS A 158 3.57 15.34 15.39
CA HIS A 158 4.30 16.59 15.19
C HIS A 158 5.51 16.38 14.28
N PHE A 159 6.27 15.29 14.49
CA PHE A 159 7.37 14.89 13.63
C PHE A 159 6.91 14.66 12.19
N VAL A 160 5.84 13.88 11.98
CA VAL A 160 5.26 13.63 10.65
C VAL A 160 4.85 14.94 9.97
N ARG A 161 4.12 15.79 10.70
CA ARG A 161 3.64 17.09 10.23
C ARG A 161 4.82 17.94 9.77
N THR A 162 5.78 18.19 10.65
CA THR A 162 6.96 19.02 10.36
C THR A 162 7.77 18.47 9.18
N SER A 163 7.93 17.15 9.11
CA SER A 163 8.65 16.49 8.03
C SER A 163 7.98 16.65 6.65
N LEU A 164 6.64 16.71 6.60
CA LEU A 164 5.89 16.74 5.35
C LEU A 164 5.46 18.14 4.90
N TYR A 165 5.41 19.12 5.80
CA TYR A 165 5.08 20.48 5.40
C TYR A 165 6.10 21.03 4.38
N PRO A 166 5.65 21.79 3.38
CA PRO A 166 6.55 22.48 2.45
C PRO A 166 7.41 23.51 3.20
N SER A 167 8.72 23.43 3.05
CA SER A 167 9.66 24.46 3.48
C SER A 167 10.28 25.14 2.27
N ALA A 168 10.65 26.43 2.39
CA ALA A 168 11.19 27.22 1.28
C ALA A 168 12.47 26.60 0.68
N ASP A 169 13.31 26.05 1.55
CA ASP A 169 14.58 25.36 1.21
C ASP A 169 14.42 23.83 1.08
N GLY A 170 13.19 23.32 1.19
CA GLY A 170 12.90 21.90 1.17
C GLY A 170 12.83 21.30 -0.23
N TYR A 171 12.81 19.97 -0.29
CA TYR A 171 12.60 19.23 -1.53
C TYR A 171 11.28 19.62 -2.20
N ARG A 172 11.36 20.14 -3.43
CA ARG A 172 10.21 20.51 -4.26
C ARG A 172 9.67 19.29 -5.02
N GLY A 173 9.02 18.39 -4.29
CA GLY A 173 8.32 17.24 -4.86
C GLY A 173 6.89 17.56 -5.34
N LYS A 174 6.24 16.59 -6.00
CA LYS A 174 4.85 16.75 -6.47
C LYS A 174 3.84 16.95 -5.33
N PHE A 175 3.89 16.07 -4.34
CA PHE A 175 3.08 16.09 -3.12
C PHE A 175 3.73 15.21 -2.04
N PRO A 176 3.37 15.38 -0.75
CA PRO A 176 3.91 14.59 0.33
C PRO A 176 3.27 13.20 0.43
N VAL A 177 4.03 12.23 0.90
CA VAL A 177 3.57 10.86 1.14
C VAL A 177 4.05 10.42 2.51
N LEU A 178 3.13 9.91 3.33
CA LEU A 178 3.45 9.23 4.57
C LEU A 178 3.35 7.72 4.35
N ILE A 179 4.43 7.00 4.64
CA ILE A 179 4.46 5.54 4.68
C ILE A 179 4.71 5.14 6.13
N VAL A 180 3.91 4.20 6.65
CA VAL A 180 4.13 3.62 7.98
C VAL A 180 4.20 2.10 7.84
N ASP A 181 5.38 1.54 8.13
CA ASP A 181 5.61 0.10 8.16
C ASP A 181 5.34 -0.45 9.56
N ASP A 182 4.19 -1.11 9.65
CA ASP A 182 3.67 -1.87 10.79
C ASP A 182 3.16 -1.02 11.98
N LEU A 183 1.96 -0.46 11.83
CA LEU A 183 1.28 0.26 12.93
C LEU A 183 0.97 -0.64 14.13
N GLY A 184 0.89 -1.97 13.96
CA GLY A 184 0.59 -2.91 15.05
C GLY A 184 1.67 -2.90 16.13
N VAL A 185 2.91 -2.55 15.78
CA VAL A 185 4.02 -2.40 16.75
C VAL A 185 3.70 -1.39 17.85
N LEU A 186 2.87 -0.37 17.57
CA LEU A 186 2.48 0.61 18.59
C LEU A 186 1.62 -0.01 19.70
N LEU A 187 0.76 -0.99 19.37
CA LEU A 187 0.00 -1.75 20.36
C LEU A 187 0.97 -2.53 21.27
N SER A 188 1.97 -3.18 20.67
CA SER A 188 3.01 -3.92 21.42
C SER A 188 3.85 -3.01 22.32
N LEU A 189 3.94 -1.71 22.02
CA LEU A 189 4.60 -0.70 22.85
C LEU A 189 3.67 -0.09 23.92
N GLY A 190 2.46 -0.64 24.10
CA GLY A 190 1.51 -0.21 25.13
C GLY A 190 0.67 1.01 24.75
N VAL A 191 0.70 1.45 23.49
CA VAL A 191 -0.15 2.55 23.02
C VAL A 191 -1.58 2.06 22.87
N ARG A 192 -2.54 2.77 23.45
CA ARG A 192 -3.96 2.41 23.36
C ARG A 192 -4.44 2.50 21.92
N LEU A 193 -5.32 1.57 21.53
CA LEU A 193 -5.96 1.56 20.21
C LEU A 193 -6.56 2.92 19.82
N THR A 194 -7.22 3.60 20.75
CA THR A 194 -7.83 4.93 20.51
C THR A 194 -6.81 5.99 20.12
N ASP A 195 -5.61 5.96 20.70
CA ASP A 195 -4.56 6.94 20.43
C ASP A 195 -3.91 6.68 19.07
N ILE A 196 -3.80 5.42 18.65
CA ILE A 196 -3.38 5.03 17.30
C ILE A 196 -4.41 5.51 16.26
N LEU A 197 -5.70 5.31 16.52
CA LEU A 197 -6.76 5.79 15.63
C LEU A 197 -6.81 7.32 15.55
N ASN A 198 -6.54 8.02 16.65
CA ASN A 198 -6.39 9.48 16.66
C ASN A 198 -5.19 9.92 15.81
N PHE A 199 -4.03 9.26 15.96
CA PHE A 199 -2.85 9.53 15.15
C PHE A 199 -3.13 9.36 13.64
N VAL A 200 -3.78 8.26 13.27
CA VAL A 200 -4.22 7.97 11.90
C VAL A 200 -5.16 9.08 11.39
N HIS A 201 -6.13 9.48 12.20
CA HIS A 201 -7.08 10.52 11.85
C HIS A 201 -6.38 11.86 11.56
N TYR A 202 -5.49 12.30 12.45
CA TYR A 202 -4.72 13.53 12.26
C TYR A 202 -3.79 13.47 11.05
N CYS A 203 -3.10 12.34 10.86
CA CYS A 203 -2.29 12.14 9.65
C CYS A 203 -3.15 12.23 8.38
N ARG A 204 -4.37 11.69 8.40
CA ARG A 204 -5.31 11.78 7.26
C ARG A 204 -5.80 13.21 7.03
N ALA A 205 -6.15 13.93 8.08
CA ALA A 205 -6.55 15.33 7.98
C ALA A 205 -5.43 16.19 7.36
N THR A 206 -4.19 16.05 7.84
CA THR A 206 -3.06 16.82 7.31
C THR A 206 -2.62 16.35 5.94
N VAL A 207 -2.33 15.07 5.75
CA VAL A 207 -1.72 14.58 4.51
C VAL A 207 -2.73 14.53 3.37
N ASN A 208 -3.89 13.88 3.54
CA ASN A 208 -4.85 13.74 2.43
C ASN A 208 -5.65 15.01 2.18
N THR A 209 -6.13 15.68 3.23
CA THR A 209 -7.07 16.80 3.08
C THR A 209 -6.34 18.13 2.87
N GLU A 210 -5.37 18.47 3.72
CA GLU A 210 -4.65 19.75 3.64
C GLU A 210 -3.56 19.73 2.58
N LEU A 211 -2.64 18.77 2.64
CA LEU A 211 -1.46 18.72 1.76
C LEU A 211 -1.70 18.02 0.42
N LYS A 212 -2.90 17.44 0.21
CA LYS A 212 -3.28 16.67 -0.99
C LYS A 212 -2.27 15.55 -1.33
N GLY A 213 -1.67 14.97 -0.30
CA GLY A 213 -0.72 13.87 -0.34
C GLY A 213 -1.37 12.49 -0.19
N ASN A 214 -0.55 11.45 -0.05
CA ASN A 214 -1.01 10.07 0.14
C ASN A 214 -0.50 9.43 1.43
N LEU A 215 -1.24 8.43 1.90
CA LEU A 215 -0.92 7.62 3.07
C LEU A 215 -0.81 6.16 2.64
N VAL A 216 0.24 5.48 3.10
CA VAL A 216 0.41 4.03 2.94
C VAL A 216 0.66 3.43 4.31
N PHE A 217 -0.25 2.62 4.80
CA PHE A 217 -0.11 1.96 6.10
C PHE A 217 -0.03 0.45 5.93
N MET A 218 0.96 -0.16 6.55
CA MET A 218 1.12 -1.60 6.63
C MET A 218 0.61 -2.12 7.97
N MET A 219 -0.18 -3.18 7.91
CA MET A 219 -0.67 -3.95 9.04
C MET A 219 -0.29 -5.42 8.87
N ARG A 220 0.18 -6.04 9.94
CA ARG A 220 0.39 -7.49 9.99
C ARG A 220 -0.63 -8.09 10.95
N SER A 221 -1.33 -9.11 10.49
CA SER A 221 -2.33 -9.84 11.28
C SER A 221 -2.05 -11.32 11.15
N SER A 222 -2.04 -12.03 12.26
CA SER A 222 -2.08 -13.48 12.30
C SER A 222 -3.49 -13.93 12.60
N GLU A 223 -4.07 -14.80 11.77
CA GLU A 223 -5.36 -15.45 12.11
C GLU A 223 -5.27 -16.29 13.39
N ASP A 224 -4.05 -16.67 13.79
CA ASP A 224 -3.80 -17.46 14.99
C ASP A 224 -3.48 -16.58 16.22
N SER A 225 -3.54 -15.24 16.11
CA SER A 225 -3.41 -14.36 17.28
C SER A 225 -4.76 -14.04 17.88
N GLU A 226 -4.88 -14.21 19.19
CA GLU A 226 -5.98 -13.70 20.02
C GLU A 226 -5.87 -12.18 20.27
N ASP A 227 -5.23 -11.44 19.35
CA ASP A 227 -5.00 -10.00 19.47
C ASP A 227 -6.20 -9.22 18.94
N GLU A 228 -7.25 -9.14 19.77
CA GLU A 228 -8.51 -8.45 19.47
C GLU A 228 -8.28 -6.95 19.13
N GLU A 229 -7.29 -6.30 19.76
CA GLU A 229 -7.01 -4.88 19.51
C GLU A 229 -6.42 -4.66 18.11
N ASN A 230 -5.50 -5.51 17.68
CA ASN A 230 -4.95 -5.45 16.33
C ASN A 230 -6.01 -5.77 15.27
N GLU A 231 -6.91 -6.73 15.52
CA GLU A 231 -8.05 -7.00 14.63
C GLU A 231 -8.97 -5.80 14.48
N LEU A 232 -9.30 -5.14 15.60
CA LEU A 232 -10.10 -3.91 15.61
C LEU A 232 -9.41 -2.78 14.86
N LEU A 233 -8.09 -2.62 15.03
CA LEU A 233 -7.28 -1.64 14.30
C LEU A 233 -7.33 -1.88 12.80
N VAL A 234 -7.07 -3.12 12.36
CA VAL A 234 -7.15 -3.50 10.94
C VAL A 234 -8.55 -3.21 10.40
N LYS A 235 -9.61 -3.61 11.11
CA LYS A 235 -10.99 -3.37 10.70
C LYS A 235 -11.28 -1.87 10.55
N ALA A 236 -10.88 -1.05 11.52
CA ALA A 236 -11.05 0.40 11.47
C ALA A 236 -10.32 1.02 10.28
N LEU A 237 -9.06 0.66 10.04
CA LEU A 237 -8.27 1.15 8.90
C LEU A 237 -8.86 0.71 7.56
N ARG A 238 -9.38 -0.52 7.47
CA ARG A 238 -10.06 -1.01 6.27
C ARG A 238 -11.24 -0.11 5.93
N HIS A 239 -12.05 0.32 6.89
CA HIS A 239 -13.17 1.24 6.63
C HIS A 239 -12.73 2.61 6.09
N GLN A 240 -11.54 3.08 6.47
CA GLN A 240 -11.01 4.39 6.08
C GLN A 240 -10.22 4.38 4.75
N ALA A 241 -9.71 3.22 4.34
CA ALA A 241 -8.86 3.07 3.15
C ALA A 241 -9.62 3.23 1.83
N ASN A 242 -8.97 3.86 0.86
CA ASN A 242 -9.42 3.92 -0.53
C ASN A 242 -9.08 2.64 -1.30
N SER A 243 -7.89 2.08 -1.04
CA SER A 243 -7.43 0.83 -1.65
C SER A 243 -6.85 -0.08 -0.59
N ILE A 244 -7.10 -1.38 -0.70
CA ILE A 244 -6.59 -2.39 0.23
C ILE A 244 -5.86 -3.44 -0.59
N LEU A 245 -4.60 -3.70 -0.25
CA LEU A 245 -3.79 -4.78 -0.80
C LEU A 245 -3.52 -5.77 0.32
N TRP A 246 -4.15 -6.95 0.24
CA TRP A 246 -4.05 -7.98 1.26
C TRP A 246 -3.28 -9.17 0.72
N ALA A 247 -2.06 -9.34 1.21
CA ALA A 247 -1.24 -10.51 0.93
C ALA A 247 -1.51 -11.60 1.98
N GLU A 248 -1.85 -12.78 1.51
CA GLU A 248 -2.17 -13.94 2.35
C GLU A 248 -1.27 -15.12 1.95
N GLY A 249 -0.90 -15.95 2.91
CA GLY A 249 -0.30 -17.26 2.65
C GLY A 249 -1.28 -18.18 1.90
N LEU A 250 -0.77 -19.21 1.25
CA LEU A 250 -1.62 -20.19 0.57
C LEU A 250 -2.31 -21.11 1.61
N ALA A 251 -3.62 -21.35 1.44
CA ALA A 251 -4.38 -22.27 2.28
C ALA A 251 -3.83 -23.71 2.26
N SER A 252 -3.18 -24.12 1.17
CA SER A 252 -2.53 -25.43 1.03
C SER A 252 -1.16 -25.53 1.71
N GLY A 253 -0.66 -24.44 2.30
CA GLY A 253 0.68 -24.35 2.84
C GLY A 253 1.72 -23.92 1.80
N TYR A 254 2.99 -24.18 2.10
CA TYR A 254 4.12 -23.69 1.32
C TYR A 254 4.20 -24.28 -0.10
N CYS A 255 4.48 -23.43 -1.09
CA CYS A 255 4.83 -23.84 -2.44
C CYS A 255 6.11 -23.12 -2.88
N LYS A 256 7.03 -23.85 -3.53
CA LYS A 256 8.31 -23.31 -4.01
C LYS A 256 8.12 -22.25 -5.10
N GLU A 257 7.05 -22.38 -5.89
CA GLU A 257 6.80 -21.53 -7.06
C GLU A 257 5.78 -20.42 -6.77
N VAL A 258 4.91 -20.60 -5.79
CA VAL A 258 3.88 -19.64 -5.41
C VAL A 258 3.99 -19.34 -3.93
N HIS A 259 4.34 -18.10 -3.60
CA HIS A 259 4.61 -17.70 -2.21
C HIS A 259 3.35 -17.26 -1.47
N GLY A 260 2.30 -16.85 -2.18
CA GLY A 260 1.03 -16.45 -1.58
C GLY A 260 0.00 -15.95 -2.59
N GLN A 261 -1.07 -15.37 -2.07
CA GLN A 261 -2.10 -14.67 -2.84
C GLN A 261 -2.17 -13.19 -2.44
N LEU A 262 -2.43 -12.33 -3.42
CA LEU A 262 -2.69 -10.91 -3.23
C LEU A 262 -4.13 -10.60 -3.63
N THR A 263 -4.93 -10.18 -2.66
CA THR A 263 -6.26 -9.61 -2.88
C THR A 263 -6.15 -8.09 -2.97
N ILE A 264 -6.59 -7.50 -4.08
CA ILE A 264 -6.68 -6.06 -4.29
C ILE A 264 -8.15 -5.66 -4.21
N LEU A 265 -8.49 -4.77 -3.29
CA LEU A 265 -9.81 -4.17 -3.16
C LEU A 265 -9.72 -2.66 -3.39
N GLU A 266 -10.40 -2.16 -4.42
CA GLU A 266 -10.57 -0.72 -4.64
C GLU A 266 -11.95 -0.30 -4.18
N LYS A 267 -12.02 0.75 -3.34
CA LYS A 267 -13.28 1.32 -2.90
C LYS A 267 -13.58 2.53 -3.77
N ASP A 268 -14.55 2.37 -4.67
CA ASP A 268 -14.95 3.38 -5.66
C ASP A 268 -15.04 4.79 -5.06
N SER A 269 -14.22 5.70 -5.58
CA SER A 269 -14.58 7.10 -5.62
C SER A 269 -15.52 7.27 -6.81
N ARG A 270 -16.81 7.45 -6.52
CA ARG A 270 -17.89 7.91 -7.43
C ARG A 270 -17.42 8.26 -8.86
N GLU A 271 -17.95 7.52 -9.84
CA GLU A 271 -17.87 7.70 -11.31
C GLU A 271 -16.92 6.75 -12.07
N SER A 272 -17.32 5.48 -12.20
CA SER A 272 -17.17 4.77 -13.47
C SER A 272 -18.23 3.68 -13.58
N SER A 273 -19.19 3.91 -14.48
CA SER A 273 -20.05 2.88 -15.03
C SER A 273 -19.19 1.80 -15.69
N VAL A 274 -19.67 0.55 -15.64
CA VAL A 274 -19.07 -0.71 -16.16
C VAL A 274 -18.31 -1.53 -15.09
N THR A 275 -19.09 -2.32 -14.35
CA THR A 275 -18.82 -3.72 -13.96
C THR A 275 -17.34 -4.15 -13.91
N LYS A 276 -16.54 -3.59 -13.00
CA LYS A 276 -15.33 -4.26 -12.53
C LYS A 276 -15.62 -4.87 -11.18
N ASP A 277 -15.24 -6.13 -10.98
CA ASP A 277 -15.25 -6.73 -9.65
C ASP A 277 -14.36 -5.86 -8.75
N PRO A 278 -14.90 -5.25 -7.67
CA PRO A 278 -14.09 -4.41 -6.78
C PRO A 278 -12.96 -5.20 -6.13
N ARG A 279 -13.05 -6.54 -6.14
CA ARG A 279 -12.08 -7.47 -5.58
C ARG A 279 -11.38 -8.25 -6.70
N ARG A 280 -10.06 -8.11 -6.80
CA ARG A 280 -9.22 -8.89 -7.72
C ARG A 280 -8.24 -9.75 -6.92
N VAL A 281 -8.08 -11.01 -7.29
CA VAL A 281 -7.21 -11.96 -6.57
C VAL A 281 -6.17 -12.53 -7.52
N TYR A 282 -4.90 -12.42 -7.12
CA TYR A 282 -3.75 -12.91 -7.87
C TYR A 282 -2.91 -13.83 -6.97
N GLN A 283 -2.22 -14.79 -7.56
CA GLN A 283 -1.11 -15.48 -6.91
C GLN A 283 0.18 -14.72 -7.18
N TYR A 284 1.13 -14.74 -6.25
CA TYR A 284 2.41 -14.09 -6.44
C TYR A 284 3.61 -14.99 -6.15
N GLN A 285 4.70 -14.70 -6.85
CA GLN A 285 6.01 -15.29 -6.62
C GLN A 285 7.03 -14.16 -6.43
N ILE A 286 7.60 -14.10 -5.23
CA ILE A 286 8.76 -13.25 -4.94
C ILE A 286 10.00 -13.84 -5.64
N GLN A 287 10.72 -13.01 -6.37
CA GLN A 287 11.99 -13.29 -7.03
C GLN A 287 13.04 -12.30 -6.52
N ASP A 288 14.32 -12.53 -6.81
CA ASP A 288 15.42 -11.70 -6.28
C ASP A 288 15.29 -10.19 -6.53
N LYS A 289 14.72 -9.82 -7.69
CA LYS A 289 14.60 -8.43 -8.15
C LYS A 289 13.19 -8.04 -8.57
N ASN A 290 12.19 -8.91 -8.42
CA ASN A 290 10.82 -8.61 -8.83
C ASN A 290 9.79 -9.49 -8.11
N VAL A 291 8.52 -9.13 -8.24
CA VAL A 291 7.40 -9.99 -7.86
C VAL A 291 6.58 -10.26 -9.11
N ALA A 292 6.43 -11.55 -9.45
CA ALA A 292 5.56 -11.99 -10.52
C ALA A 292 4.16 -12.24 -9.98
N PHE A 293 3.14 -11.87 -10.76
CA PHE A 293 1.73 -12.06 -10.41
C PHE A 293 1.04 -12.90 -11.48
N PHE A 294 0.15 -13.79 -11.04
CA PHE A 294 -0.53 -14.76 -11.89
C PHE A 294 -2.03 -14.78 -11.55
N ALA A 295 -2.89 -14.98 -12.55
CA ALA A 295 -4.29 -15.27 -12.29
C ALA A 295 -4.41 -16.63 -11.57
N ARG A 296 -5.41 -16.76 -10.70
CA ARG A 296 -5.66 -18.01 -9.99
C ARG A 296 -5.89 -19.15 -10.99
N GLY A 297 -5.14 -20.25 -10.84
CA GLY A 297 -5.23 -21.42 -11.72
C GLY A 297 -4.26 -21.42 -12.91
N MET A 298 -3.42 -20.39 -13.08
CA MET A 298 -2.40 -20.33 -14.15
C MET A 298 -0.95 -20.50 -13.64
N SER A 299 -0.75 -21.10 -12.46
CA SER A 299 0.60 -21.39 -11.95
C SER A 299 1.29 -22.46 -12.81
N ALA A 300 2.61 -22.33 -13.01
CA ALA A 300 3.42 -23.22 -13.84
C ALA A 300 3.35 -24.70 -13.43
N ALA A 301 3.02 -24.99 -12.16
CA ALA A 301 2.78 -26.36 -11.69
C ALA A 301 1.51 -27.04 -12.28
N VAL A 302 0.69 -26.32 -13.06
CA VAL A 302 -0.54 -26.82 -13.70
C VAL A 302 -0.44 -26.83 -15.24
N LEU A 303 0.71 -26.42 -15.80
CA LEU A 303 0.96 -26.39 -17.24
C LEU A 303 1.98 -27.44 -17.68
#